data_AF-A0A480BSN0-F1
#
_entry.id   AF-A0A480BSN0-F1
#
_cell.length_a   1.000
_cell.length_b   1.000
_cell.length_c   1.000
_cell.angle_alpha   90.00
_cell.angle_beta   90.00
_cell.angle_gamma   90.00
#
_symmetry.space_group_name_H-M   'P 1'
#
loop_
_entity.id
_entity.type
_entity.pdbx_description
1 polymer ?
#
loop_
_entity_poly.entity_id
_entity_poly.type
_entity_poly.pdbx_seq_one_letter_code
_entity_poly.pdbx_strand_id
1 'polypeptide(L)'
;VPLPALTEQRRKDLIRVVRAEGEACRVAIRNVRRDANNSLKELEKEKLISADDETRAQAEVQKLTDRFVAEVESLLAAKEADLLEV
;
A
#
# COMPACT_ATOMS: atom_id res chain seq x y z
N VAL A 1 -13.43 13.28 -28.60
CA VAL A 1 -13.52 11.97 -29.28
C VAL A 1 -14.06 10.96 -28.26
N PRO A 2 -15.22 10.33 -28.48
CA PRO A 2 -15.72 9.31 -27.55
C PRO A 2 -14.87 8.03 -27.70
N LEU A 3 -14.34 7.54 -26.59
CA LEU A 3 -13.65 6.25 -26.54
C LEU A 3 -14.69 5.13 -26.67
N PRO A 4 -14.45 4.12 -27.52
CA PRO A 4 -15.33 2.96 -27.61
C PRO A 4 -15.33 2.19 -26.28
N ALA A 5 -16.50 1.65 -25.93
CA ALA A 5 -16.65 0.83 -24.73
C ALA A 5 -15.74 -0.40 -24.79
N LEU A 6 -15.15 -0.77 -23.65
CA LEU A 6 -14.34 -1.97 -23.53
C LEU A 6 -15.20 -3.23 -23.67
N THR A 7 -14.69 -4.23 -24.37
CA THR A 7 -15.29 -5.57 -24.37
C THR A 7 -15.20 -6.19 -22.98
N GLU A 8 -16.12 -7.10 -22.65
CA GLU A 8 -16.13 -7.82 -21.37
C GLU A 8 -14.81 -8.57 -21.13
N GLN A 9 -14.25 -9.18 -22.17
CA GLN A 9 -12.96 -9.85 -22.11
C GLN A 9 -11.84 -8.88 -21.72
N ARG A 10 -11.82 -7.67 -22.29
CA ARG A 10 -10.81 -6.66 -21.98
C ARG A 10 -10.95 -6.13 -20.55
N ARG A 11 -12.18 -5.98 -20.04
CA ARG A 11 -12.45 -5.61 -18.65
C ARG A 11 -11.91 -6.66 -17.67
N LYS A 12 -12.14 -7.95 -17.93
CA LYS A 12 -11.60 -9.05 -17.12
C LYS A 12 -10.08 -9.07 -17.08
N ASP A 13 -9.41 -8.82 -18.20
CA ASP A 13 -7.95 -8.76 -18.24
C ASP A 13 -7.40 -7.57 -17.44
N LEU A 14 -8.06 -6.40 -17.52
CA LEU A 14 -7.67 -5.23 -16.74
C LEU A 14 -7.88 -5.43 -15.23
N ILE A 15 -8.93 -6.12 -14.80
CA ILE A 15 -9.14 -6.46 -13.39
C ILE A 15 -7.97 -7.30 -12.85
N ARG A 16 -7.45 -8.25 -13.63
CA ARG A 16 -6.26 -9.03 -13.23
C ARG A 16 -5.03 -8.15 -13.02
N VAL A 17 -4.82 -7.18 -13.91
CA VAL A 17 -3.71 -6.21 -13.80
C VAL A 17 -3.87 -5.36 -12.54
N VAL A 18 -5.06 -4.80 -12.31
CA VAL A 18 -5.34 -3.98 -11.12
C VAL A 18 -5.08 -4.75 -9.83
N ARG A 19 -5.50 -6.02 -9.75
CA ARG A 19 -5.22 -6.89 -8.59
C ARG A 19 -3.74 -7.13 -8.35
N ALA A 20 -2.98 -7.38 -9.42
CA ALA A 20 -1.55 -7.57 -9.34
C ALA A 20 -0.85 -6.30 -8.82
N GLU A 21 -1.23 -5.13 -9.32
CA GLU A 21 -0.68 -3.86 -8.85
C GLU A 21 -1.04 -3.55 -7.40
N GLY A 22 -2.26 -3.89 -6.97
CA GLY A 22 -2.66 -3.79 -5.57
C GLY A 22 -1.79 -4.61 -4.64
N GLU A 23 -1.47 -5.85 -5.02
CA GLU A 23 -0.56 -6.68 -4.22
C GLU A 23 0.87 -6.14 -4.23
N ALA A 24 1.36 -5.69 -5.38
CA ALA A 24 2.69 -5.07 -5.49
C ALA A 24 2.81 -3.84 -4.58
N CYS A 25 1.77 -2.98 -4.54
CA CYS A 25 1.70 -1.83 -3.64
C CYS A 25 1.74 -2.26 -2.17
N ARG A 26 0.94 -3.27 -1.77
CA ARG A 26 0.95 -3.78 -0.39
C ARG A 26 2.32 -4.36 0.00
N VAL A 27 2.99 -5.07 -0.89
CA VAL A 27 4.36 -5.57 -0.67
C VAL A 27 5.34 -4.41 -0.48
N ALA A 28 5.27 -3.38 -1.33
CA ALA A 28 6.12 -2.20 -1.22
C ALA A 28 5.92 -1.47 0.12
N ILE A 29 4.67 -1.26 0.54
CA ILE A 29 4.35 -0.64 1.85
C ILE A 29 4.97 -1.45 3.01
N ARG A 30 4.85 -2.80 2.97
CA ARG A 30 5.43 -3.66 4.01
C ARG A 30 6.96 -3.62 4.04
N ASN A 31 7.60 -3.51 2.87
CA ASN A 31 9.06 -3.37 2.77
C ASN A 31 9.52 -2.05 3.38
N VAL A 32 8.87 -0.93 3.02
CA VAL A 32 9.19 0.39 3.59
C VAL A 32 9.01 0.40 5.11
N ARG A 33 7.95 -0.22 5.64
CA ARG A 33 7.79 -0.39 7.09
C ARG A 33 8.96 -1.14 7.72
N ARG A 34 9.39 -2.24 7.09
CA ARG A 34 10.53 -3.04 7.59
C ARG A 34 11.80 -2.20 7.64
N ASP A 35 12.08 -1.46 6.57
CA ASP A 35 13.28 -0.62 6.47
C ASP A 35 13.25 0.50 7.52
N ALA A 36 12.12 1.19 7.67
CA ALA A 36 11.93 2.20 8.72
C ALA A 36 12.15 1.62 10.13
N ASN A 37 11.58 0.46 10.43
CA ASN A 37 11.75 -0.18 11.74
C ASN A 37 13.19 -0.65 11.98
N ASN A 38 13.91 -1.06 10.93
CA ASN A 38 15.33 -1.40 11.05
C ASN A 38 16.16 -0.15 11.36
N SER A 39 15.92 0.96 10.65
CA SER A 39 16.60 2.23 10.92
C SER A 39 16.33 2.74 12.35
N LEU A 40 15.09 2.63 12.85
CA LEU A 40 14.78 2.99 14.24
C LEU A 40 15.60 2.17 15.25
N LYS A 41 15.73 0.86 15.01
CA LYS A 41 16.56 -0.03 15.85
C LYS A 41 18.05 0.31 15.78
N GLU A 42 18.54 0.73 14.63
CA GLU A 42 19.94 1.18 14.47
C GLU A 42 20.19 2.47 15.24
N LEU A 43 19.28 3.45 15.13
CA LEU A 43 19.37 4.72 15.86
C LEU A 43 19.34 4.53 17.39
N GLU A 44 18.55 3.57 17.90
CA GLU A 44 18.52 3.23 19.33
C GLU A 44 19.85 2.62 19.78
N LYS A 45 20.41 1.68 19.00
CA LYS A 45 21.72 1.08 19.28
C LYS A 45 22.86 2.11 19.29
N GLU A 46 22.79 3.08 18.39
CA GLU A 46 23.73 4.21 18.33
C GLU A 46 23.48 5.25 19.44
N LYS A 47 22.45 5.04 20.26
CA LYS A 47 22.02 5.94 21.36
C LYS A 47 21.65 7.34 20.87
N LEU A 48 21.24 7.46 19.61
CA LEU A 48 20.74 8.71 19.02
C LEU A 48 19.27 8.96 19.40
N ILE A 49 18.55 7.90 19.74
CA ILE A 49 17.18 7.94 20.29
C ILE A 49 17.09 7.04 21.53
N SER A 50 16.10 7.28 22.39
CA SER A 50 15.79 6.39 23.51
C SER A 50 14.91 5.20 23.09
N ALA A 51 14.86 4.14 23.91
CA ALA A 51 13.95 3.01 23.69
C ALA A 51 12.45 3.43 23.71
N ASP A 52 12.11 4.45 24.51
CA ASP A 52 10.76 5.02 24.55
C ASP A 52 10.43 5.81 23.27
N ASP A 53 11.42 6.48 22.67
CA ASP A 53 11.26 7.13 21.37
C ASP A 53 11.15 6.10 20.24
N GLU A 54 11.95 5.03 20.25
CA GLU A 54 11.87 3.94 19.29
C GLU A 54 10.47 3.31 19.30
N THR A 55 9.94 2.99 20.48
CA THR A 55 8.61 2.38 20.65
C THR A 55 7.50 3.30 20.12
N ARG A 56 7.58 4.60 20.43
CA ARG A 56 6.62 5.60 19.92
C ARG A 56 6.70 5.73 18.40
N ALA A 57 7.90 5.81 17.84
CA ALA A 57 8.10 5.92 16.40
C ALA A 57 7.60 4.67 15.65
N GLN A 58 7.84 3.46 16.17
CA GLN A 58 7.32 2.22 15.60
C GLN A 58 5.79 2.18 15.59
N ALA A 59 5.14 2.70 16.65
CA ALA A 59 3.68 2.81 16.69
C ALA A 59 3.13 3.76 15.61
N GLU A 60 3.80 4.90 15.37
CA GLU A 60 3.42 5.82 14.30
C GLU A 60 3.67 5.24 12.90
N VAL A 61 4.80 4.55 12.70
CA VAL A 61 5.08 3.82 11.46
C VAL A 61 3.97 2.77 11.19
N GLN A 62 3.53 2.05 12.22
CA GLN A 62 2.46 1.07 12.10
C GLN A 62 1.13 1.73 11.71
N LYS A 63 0.73 2.83 12.37
CA LYS A 63 -0.47 3.60 12.01
C LYS A 63 -0.44 4.08 10.55
N LEU A 64 0.70 4.60 10.09
CA LEU A 64 0.86 5.04 8.70
C LEU A 64 0.76 3.86 7.73
N THR A 65 1.38 2.72 8.07
CA THR A 65 1.30 1.49 7.28
C THR A 65 -0.16 1.07 7.12
N ASP A 66 -0.90 0.97 8.22
CA ASP A 66 -2.30 0.52 8.20
C ASP A 66 -3.19 1.47 7.40
N ARG A 67 -2.97 2.79 7.53
CA ARG A 67 -3.68 3.80 6.75
C ARG A 67 -3.48 3.60 5.24
N PHE A 68 -2.23 3.45 4.79
CA PHE A 68 -1.94 3.31 3.36
C PHE A 68 -2.36 1.95 2.81
N VAL A 69 -2.34 0.88 3.61
CA VAL A 69 -2.93 -0.40 3.21
C VAL A 69 -4.44 -0.25 2.96
N ALA A 70 -5.16 0.40 3.88
CA ALA A 70 -6.59 0.64 3.72
C ALA A 70 -6.91 1.54 2.52
N GLU A 71 -6.08 2.55 2.25
CA GLU A 71 -6.21 3.41 1.07
C GLU A 71 -6.03 2.62 -0.23
N VAL A 72 -5.02 1.74 -0.31
CA VAL A 72 -4.83 0.84 -1.46
C VAL A 72 -6.03 -0.07 -1.66
N GLU A 73 -6.59 -0.64 -0.60
CA GLU A 73 -7.78 -1.49 -0.68
C GLU A 73 -9.00 -0.72 -1.19
N SER A 74 -9.21 0.51 -0.70
CA SER A 74 -10.30 1.38 -1.16
C SER A 74 -10.17 1.74 -2.64
N LEU A 75 -8.96 2.14 -3.08
CA LEU A 75 -8.69 2.47 -4.47
C LEU A 75 -8.85 1.25 -5.40
N LEU A 76 -8.43 0.08 -4.95
CA LEU A 76 -8.57 -1.16 -5.70
C LEU A 76 -10.05 -1.52 -5.89
N ALA A 77 -10.84 -1.45 -4.81
CA ALA A 77 -12.27 -1.73 -4.85
C ALA A 77 -13.01 -0.75 -5.77
N ALA A 78 -12.72 0.55 -5.67
CA ALA A 78 -13.28 1.56 -6.57
C ALA A 78 -12.92 1.27 -8.03
N LYS A 79 -11.64 0.94 -8.30
CA LYS A 79 -11.21 0.68 -9.67
C LYS A 79 -11.79 -0.60 -10.26
N GLU A 80 -11.96 -1.64 -9.45
CA GLU A 80 -12.65 -2.86 -9.88
C GLU A 80 -14.13 -2.58 -10.21
N ALA A 81 -14.81 -1.76 -9.41
CA ALA A 81 -16.19 -1.35 -9.68
C ALA A 81 -16.31 -0.55 -10.98
N ASP A 82 -15.45 0.46 -11.19
CA ASP A 82 -15.41 1.25 -12.43
C ASP A 82 -15.18 0.39 -13.68
N LEU A 83 -14.36 -0.66 -13.56
CA LEU A 83 -14.09 -1.58 -14.67
C LEU A 83 -15.26 -2.52 -14.96
N LEU A 84 -16.18 -2.70 -14.02
CA LEU A 84 -17.40 -3.51 -14.18
C LEU A 84 -18.61 -2.67 -14.60
N GLU A 85 -18.66 -1.38 -14.23
CA GLU A 85 -19.71 -0.46 -14.67
C GLU A 85 -19.65 -0.17 -16.19
N VAL A 86 -20.83 -0.15 -16.83
CA VAL A 86 -21.00 0.08 -18.28
C VAL A 86 -21.29 1.55 -18.57
#